data_AF-A0A524DTL2-F1
#
_entry.id   AF-A0A524DTL2-F1
#
_cell.length_a   1.000
_cell.length_b   1.000
_cell.length_c   1.000
_cell.angle_alpha   90.00
_cell.angle_beta   90.00
_cell.angle_gamma   90.00
#
_symmetry.space_group_name_H-M   'P 1'
#
loop_
_entity.id
_entity.type
_entity.pdbx_description
1 polymer ?
#
loop_
_entity_poly.entity_id
_entity_poly.type
_entity_poly.pdbx_seq_one_letter_code
_entity_poly.pdbx_strand_id
1 'polypeptide(L)'
;MVRLYDLYIINRNGLCLLHQKFGGTQVDSDLVGGFFSAIQQFLQDILPSGESNIKSLDRGDFKLLIEYRRQTQIYGIAVSEREDIEIRRKLIEISTEFEELYKGSLLNFNGDVGQFQAFKNFILSKFPSSLITAKHIPEVMPGVDTIKQIISAEVNTVELSGVSYVVADEHRVILRQMDGQRTIDEIAEATEIPAKNIIELVSLLVWNNLIRVYIRPVIHET
;
A
#
# COMPACT_ATOMS: atom_id res chain seq x y z
N MET A 1 -0.39 -6.84 -13.57
CA MET A 1 -0.83 -6.32 -12.25
C MET A 1 -0.95 -4.82 -12.38
N VAL A 2 -2.06 -4.21 -11.94
CA VAL A 2 -2.28 -2.77 -12.09
C VAL A 2 -1.45 -2.01 -11.06
N ARG A 3 -0.75 -0.96 -11.50
CA ARG A 3 0.04 -0.13 -10.60
C ARG A 3 -0.87 0.72 -9.72
N LEU A 4 -0.67 0.63 -8.41
CA LEU A 4 -1.27 1.53 -7.41
C LEU A 4 -0.25 2.61 -7.06
N TYR A 5 -0.65 3.88 -7.13
CA TYR A 5 0.20 5.03 -6.85
C TYR A 5 0.00 5.53 -5.43
N ASP A 6 -1.25 5.79 -5.05
CA ASP A 6 -1.59 6.39 -3.76
C ASP A 6 -2.95 5.89 -3.27
N LEU A 7 -3.11 5.87 -1.93
CA LEU A 7 -4.38 5.71 -1.27
C LEU A 7 -4.57 6.84 -0.25
N TYR A 8 -5.72 7.51 -0.32
CA TYR A 8 -6.11 8.58 0.58
C TYR A 8 -7.38 8.21 1.34
N ILE A 9 -7.49 8.67 2.57
CA ILE A 9 -8.74 8.79 3.30
C ILE A 9 -8.93 10.27 3.62
N ILE A 10 -9.99 10.84 3.07
CA ILE A 10 -10.26 12.29 3.10
C ILE A 10 -11.65 12.50 3.70
N ASN A 11 -11.82 13.50 4.55
CA ASN A 11 -13.17 13.84 5.05
C ASN A 11 -13.94 14.72 4.05
N ARG A 12 -15.22 14.97 4.31
CA ARG A 12 -16.07 15.84 3.48
C ARG A 12 -15.53 17.25 3.25
N ASN A 13 -14.70 17.77 4.15
CA ASN A 13 -14.13 19.11 4.05
C ASN A 13 -12.83 19.14 3.23
N GLY A 14 -12.36 17.98 2.75
CA GLY A 14 -11.12 17.89 1.97
C GLY A 14 -9.88 17.72 2.82
N LEU A 15 -10.01 17.54 4.14
CA LEU A 15 -8.87 17.26 5.00
C LEU A 15 -8.41 15.81 4.79
N CYS A 16 -7.13 15.63 4.45
CA CYS A 16 -6.51 14.33 4.37
C CYS A 16 -6.30 13.75 5.78
N LEU A 17 -7.09 12.74 6.14
CA LEU A 17 -6.99 12.03 7.42
C LEU A 17 -5.85 11.01 7.40
N LEU A 18 -5.62 10.39 6.24
CA LEU A 18 -4.59 9.39 6.05
C LEU A 18 -4.14 9.36 4.59
N HIS A 19 -2.84 9.27 4.36
CA HIS A 19 -2.24 9.08 3.04
C HIS A 19 -1.22 7.95 3.09
N GLN A 20 -1.39 6.97 2.22
CA GLN A 20 -0.43 5.91 1.97
C GLN A 20 0.05 6.00 0.52
N LYS A 21 1.33 6.31 0.34
CA LYS A 21 1.99 6.31 -0.95
C LYS A 21 2.50 4.91 -1.26
N PHE A 22 2.29 4.44 -2.49
CA PHE A 22 2.86 3.21 -3.01
C PHE A 22 3.93 3.53 -4.06
N GLY A 23 3.74 4.50 -4.96
CA GLY A 23 4.78 4.89 -5.91
C GLY A 23 4.42 6.10 -6.76
N GLY A 24 5.34 6.56 -7.61
CA GLY A 24 5.13 7.73 -8.49
C GLY A 24 5.57 9.07 -7.88
N THR A 25 5.20 10.16 -8.57
CA THR A 25 5.58 11.54 -8.21
C THR A 25 4.94 11.97 -6.89
N GLN A 26 5.64 12.77 -6.09
CA GLN A 26 5.11 13.28 -4.82
C GLN A 26 4.07 14.37 -5.11
N VAL A 27 2.80 14.07 -4.88
CA VAL A 27 1.71 15.05 -4.89
C VAL A 27 1.35 15.36 -3.44
N ASP A 28 1.23 16.65 -3.13
CA ASP A 28 0.81 17.14 -1.82
C ASP A 28 -0.60 16.63 -1.48
N SER A 29 -0.76 16.01 -0.31
CA SER A 29 -2.04 15.46 0.16
C SER A 29 -3.11 16.54 0.35
N ASP A 30 -2.71 17.76 0.74
CA ASP A 30 -3.64 18.87 0.96
C ASP A 30 -4.15 19.41 -0.39
N LEU A 31 -3.31 19.38 -1.42
CA LEU A 31 -3.71 19.71 -2.79
C LEU A 31 -4.75 18.71 -3.31
N VAL A 32 -4.53 17.41 -3.10
CA VAL A 32 -5.47 16.35 -3.51
C VAL A 32 -6.80 16.50 -2.79
N GLY A 33 -6.77 16.72 -1.47
CA GLY A 33 -7.97 16.92 -0.66
C GLY A 33 -8.77 18.16 -1.06
N GLY A 34 -8.11 19.30 -1.23
CA GLY A 34 -8.75 20.55 -1.68
C GLY A 34 -9.35 20.42 -3.07
N PHE A 35 -8.62 19.83 -4.03
CA PHE A 35 -9.12 19.58 -5.38
C PHE A 35 -10.34 18.65 -5.39
N PHE A 36 -10.27 17.55 -4.63
CA PHE A 36 -11.36 16.59 -4.55
C PHE A 36 -12.63 17.23 -3.98
N SER A 37 -12.53 18.00 -2.90
CA SER A 37 -13.68 18.72 -2.33
C SER A 37 -14.25 19.76 -3.28
N ALA A 38 -13.42 20.48 -4.02
CA ALA A 38 -13.89 21.43 -5.03
C ALA A 38 -14.70 20.75 -6.14
N ILE A 39 -14.25 19.58 -6.63
CA ILE A 39 -15.01 18.80 -7.61
C ILE A 39 -16.33 18.31 -7.01
N GLN A 40 -16.34 17.78 -5.78
CA GLN A 40 -17.57 17.31 -5.15
C GLN A 40 -18.59 18.44 -5.01
N GLN A 41 -18.16 19.62 -4.57
CA GLN A 41 -19.03 20.80 -4.45
C GLN A 41 -19.59 21.20 -5.82
N PHE A 42 -18.73 21.29 -6.83
CA PHE A 42 -19.15 21.61 -8.19
C PHE A 42 -20.20 20.62 -8.73
N LEU A 43 -20.02 19.31 -8.50
CA LEU A 43 -20.96 18.30 -8.95
C LEU A 43 -22.30 18.36 -8.22
N GLN A 44 -22.30 18.71 -6.93
CA GLN A 44 -23.54 18.95 -6.17
C GLN A 44 -24.32 20.16 -6.72
N ASP A 45 -23.62 21.20 -7.19
CA ASP A 45 -24.25 22.42 -7.68
C ASP A 45 -24.90 22.24 -9.07
N ILE A 46 -24.36 21.34 -9.91
CA ILE A 46 -24.84 21.14 -11.30
C ILE A 46 -25.80 19.95 -11.46
N LEU A 47 -25.77 18.97 -10.55
CA LEU A 47 -26.62 17.78 -10.64
C LEU A 47 -27.85 17.94 -9.75
N PRO A 48 -29.08 17.75 -10.27
CA PRO A 48 -30.29 17.83 -9.47
C PRO A 48 -30.29 16.75 -8.38
N SER A 49 -30.58 17.20 -7.15
CA SER A 49 -30.68 16.47 -5.88
C SER A 49 -30.74 14.94 -6.00
N GLY A 50 -29.58 14.30 -5.87
CA GLY A 50 -29.42 12.87 -5.69
C GLY A 50 -28.19 12.57 -4.83
N GLU A 51 -28.20 11.46 -4.09
CA GLU A 51 -27.06 10.99 -3.28
C GLU A 51 -25.91 10.42 -4.14
N SER A 52 -25.69 10.99 -5.33
CA SER A 52 -24.66 10.53 -6.26
C SER A 52 -23.32 11.14 -5.91
N ASN A 53 -22.48 10.36 -5.23
CA ASN A 53 -21.07 10.69 -5.05
C ASN A 53 -20.26 10.19 -6.25
N ILE A 54 -19.16 10.87 -6.55
CA ILE A 54 -18.19 10.40 -7.56
C ILE A 54 -17.71 9.01 -7.16
N LYS A 55 -17.85 8.03 -8.06
CA LYS A 55 -17.33 6.66 -7.86
C LYS A 55 -15.98 6.42 -8.53
N SER A 56 -15.69 7.19 -9.57
CA SER A 56 -14.39 7.19 -10.24
C SER A 56 -14.18 8.46 -11.04
N LEU A 57 -12.91 8.84 -11.24
CA LEU A 57 -12.47 9.86 -12.20
C LEU A 57 -11.45 9.22 -13.12
N ASP A 58 -11.60 9.44 -14.42
CA ASP A 58 -10.75 8.86 -15.46
C ASP A 58 -9.99 9.96 -16.20
N ARG A 59 -8.65 9.88 -16.20
CA ARG A 59 -7.76 10.80 -16.92
C ARG A 59 -6.89 10.04 -17.94
N GLY A 60 -7.35 8.88 -18.42
CA GLY A 60 -6.63 8.04 -19.38
C GLY A 60 -5.51 7.25 -18.74
N ASP A 61 -4.41 7.92 -18.39
CA ASP A 61 -3.17 7.29 -17.91
C ASP A 61 -3.20 6.95 -16.42
N PHE A 62 -4.22 7.45 -15.71
CA PHE A 62 -4.56 7.01 -14.36
C PHE A 62 -6.05 7.18 -14.07
N LYS A 63 -6.53 6.41 -13.12
CA LYS A 63 -7.88 6.44 -12.58
C LYS A 63 -7.87 6.63 -11.08
N LEU A 64 -8.82 7.44 -10.61
CA LEU A 64 -9.18 7.54 -9.21
C LEU A 64 -10.39 6.64 -8.98
N LEU A 65 -10.27 5.68 -8.07
CA LEU A 65 -11.39 4.89 -7.57
C LEU A 65 -11.81 5.51 -6.24
N ILE A 66 -13.10 5.79 -6.07
CA ILE A 66 -13.60 6.51 -4.90
C ILE A 66 -14.68 5.68 -4.21
N GLU A 67 -14.58 5.59 -2.90
CA GLU A 67 -15.55 4.94 -2.02
C GLU A 67 -16.03 5.95 -0.96
N TYR A 68 -17.35 6.14 -0.85
CA TYR A 68 -17.93 7.09 0.09
C TYR A 68 -18.59 6.38 1.27
N ARG A 69 -18.25 6.81 2.49
CA ARG A 69 -18.82 6.29 3.74
C ARG A 69 -19.80 7.29 4.32
N ARG A 70 -21.09 7.04 4.13
CA ARG A 70 -22.16 7.99 4.49
C ARG A 70 -22.25 8.31 5.99
N GLN A 71 -21.93 7.36 6.87
CA GLN A 71 -22.12 7.56 8.32
C GLN A 71 -21.08 8.52 8.90
N THR A 72 -19.84 8.44 8.45
CA THR A 72 -18.73 9.28 8.91
C THR A 72 -18.32 10.37 7.91
N GLN A 73 -18.93 10.39 6.73
CA GLN A 73 -18.71 11.35 5.65
C GLN A 73 -17.24 11.44 5.23
N ILE A 74 -16.60 10.28 5.09
CA ILE A 74 -15.24 10.14 4.56
C ILE A 74 -15.27 9.52 3.17
N TYR A 75 -14.18 9.74 2.44
CA TYR A 75 -13.92 9.23 1.12
C TYR A 75 -12.60 8.45 1.13
N GLY A 76 -12.66 7.18 0.77
CA GLY A 76 -11.47 6.42 0.38
C GLY A 76 -11.18 6.66 -1.10
N ILE A 77 -9.95 7.01 -1.44
CA ILE A 77 -9.53 7.28 -2.83
C ILE A 77 -8.30 6.45 -3.14
N ALA A 78 -8.37 5.58 -4.15
CA ALA A 78 -7.21 4.87 -4.68
C ALA A 78 -6.83 5.43 -6.06
N VAL A 79 -5.57 5.80 -6.24
CA VAL A 79 -5.01 6.27 -7.51
C VAL A 79 -4.27 5.11 -8.17
N SER A 80 -4.71 4.69 -9.35
CA SER A 80 -4.18 3.52 -10.05
C SER A 80 -4.02 3.78 -11.55
N GLU A 81 -3.18 3.01 -12.22
CA GLU A 81 -2.95 3.15 -13.68
C GLU A 81 -4.23 2.91 -14.49
N ARG A 82 -5.07 1.97 -14.05
CA ARG A 82 -6.37 1.67 -14.66
C ARG A 82 -7.32 1.10 -13.63
N GLU A 83 -8.59 0.96 -14.00
CA GLU A 83 -9.57 0.32 -13.10
C GLU A 83 -9.22 -1.16 -12.90
N ASP A 84 -9.23 -1.59 -11.65
CA ASP A 84 -8.92 -2.95 -11.25
C ASP A 84 -9.91 -3.40 -10.16
N ILE A 85 -10.50 -4.58 -10.36
CA ILE A 85 -11.53 -5.14 -9.48
C ILE A 85 -10.94 -5.44 -8.10
N GLU A 86 -9.70 -5.90 -8.03
CA GLU A 86 -9.04 -6.25 -6.78
C GLU A 86 -8.72 -4.98 -5.97
N ILE A 87 -8.21 -3.93 -6.62
CA ILE A 87 -7.97 -2.63 -5.99
C ILE A 87 -9.29 -2.06 -5.46
N ARG A 88 -10.37 -2.09 -6.25
CA ARG A 88 -11.69 -1.61 -5.80
C ARG A 88 -12.20 -2.40 -4.60
N ARG A 89 -12.12 -3.74 -4.63
CA ARG A 89 -12.53 -4.60 -3.51
C ARG A 89 -11.74 -4.26 -2.24
N LYS A 90 -10.42 -4.10 -2.36
CA LYS A 90 -9.55 -3.73 -1.23
C LYS A 90 -9.82 -2.32 -0.71
N LEU A 91 -10.09 -1.35 -1.59
CA LEU A 91 -10.48 0.01 -1.19
C LEU A 91 -11.77 0.01 -0.37
N ILE A 92 -12.78 -0.77 -0.77
CA ILE A 92 -14.02 -0.95 -0.02
C ILE A 92 -13.73 -1.55 1.36
N GLU A 93 -12.93 -2.61 1.41
CA GLU A 93 -12.55 -3.29 2.66
C GLU A 93 -11.80 -2.34 3.61
N ILE A 94 -10.81 -1.60 3.09
CA ILE A 94 -10.03 -0.59 3.83
C ILE A 94 -10.92 0.53 4.35
N SER A 95 -11.80 1.08 3.51
CA SER A 95 -12.69 2.18 3.91
C SER A 95 -13.73 1.73 4.94
N THR A 96 -14.16 0.46 4.87
CA THR A 96 -15.07 -0.16 5.84
C THR A 96 -14.40 -0.29 7.20
N GLU A 97 -13.25 -0.94 7.23
CA GLU A 97 -12.50 -1.16 8.47
C GLU A 97 -12.11 0.16 9.13
N PHE A 98 -11.70 1.17 8.33
CA PHE A 98 -11.37 2.48 8.86
C PHE A 98 -12.58 3.16 9.51
N GLU A 99 -13.74 3.13 8.86
CA GLU A 99 -14.97 3.69 9.44
C GLU A 99 -15.35 2.96 10.73
N GLU A 100 -15.27 1.63 10.76
CA GLU A 100 -15.63 0.83 11.94
C GLU A 100 -14.70 1.11 13.12
N LEU A 101 -13.38 1.12 12.88
CA LEU A 101 -12.38 1.32 13.92
C LEU A 101 -12.40 2.75 14.49
N TYR A 102 -12.62 3.75 13.63
CA TYR A 102 -12.49 5.17 14.01
C TYR A 102 -13.81 5.93 14.06
N LYS A 103 -14.97 5.28 13.97
CA LYS A 103 -16.29 5.93 13.94
C LYS A 103 -16.46 7.01 15.01
N GLY A 104 -16.10 6.70 16.26
CA GLY A 104 -16.20 7.63 17.38
C GLY A 104 -15.31 8.87 17.22
N SER A 105 -14.06 8.65 16.80
CA SER A 105 -13.09 9.71 16.52
C SER A 105 -13.47 10.55 15.30
N LEU A 106 -14.10 9.95 14.29
CA LEU A 106 -14.55 10.64 13.07
C LEU A 106 -15.77 11.53 13.34
N LEU A 107 -16.73 11.06 14.14
CA LEU A 107 -17.92 11.83 14.50
C LEU A 107 -17.61 13.00 15.44
N ASN A 108 -16.62 12.83 16.33
CA ASN A 108 -16.19 13.85 17.28
C ASN A 108 -14.79 14.37 16.95
N PHE A 109 -14.50 14.50 15.65
CA PHE A 109 -13.17 14.82 15.18
C PHE A 109 -12.70 16.20 15.66
N ASN A 110 -11.55 16.23 16.34
CA ASN A 110 -10.98 17.43 16.95
C ASN A 110 -9.85 18.07 16.10
N GLY A 111 -9.58 17.53 14.91
CA GLY A 111 -8.49 18.00 14.04
C GLY A 111 -7.21 17.17 14.12
N ASP A 112 -7.08 16.26 15.09
CA ASP A 112 -5.87 15.43 15.22
C ASP A 112 -5.88 14.23 14.26
N VAL A 113 -5.17 14.36 13.14
CA VAL A 113 -4.98 13.27 12.15
C VAL A 113 -3.96 12.23 12.59
N GLY A 114 -3.18 12.50 13.64
CA GLY A 114 -2.16 11.60 14.17
C GLY A 114 -2.74 10.27 14.65
N GLN A 115 -3.95 10.30 15.20
CA GLN A 115 -4.66 9.12 15.70
C GLN A 115 -4.95 8.04 14.63
N PHE A 116 -4.90 8.40 13.34
CA PHE A 116 -5.19 7.50 12.22
C PHE A 116 -3.95 6.82 11.64
N GLN A 117 -2.73 7.25 12.02
CA GLN A 117 -1.51 6.79 11.37
C GLN A 117 -1.25 5.29 11.55
N ALA A 118 -1.65 4.72 12.69
CA ALA A 118 -1.52 3.28 12.96
C ALA A 118 -2.25 2.40 11.93
N PHE A 119 -3.28 2.94 11.28
CA PHE A 119 -4.06 2.22 10.27
C PHE A 119 -3.30 1.94 8.97
N LYS A 120 -2.17 2.62 8.72
CA LYS A 120 -1.31 2.35 7.57
C LYS A 120 -0.91 0.89 7.49
N ASN A 121 -0.64 0.26 8.64
CA ASN A 121 -0.29 -1.16 8.71
C ASN A 121 -1.38 -2.05 8.11
N PHE A 122 -2.65 -1.74 8.37
CA PHE A 122 -3.76 -2.47 7.79
C PHE A 122 -3.81 -2.30 6.27
N ILE A 123 -3.67 -1.06 5.77
CA ILE A 123 -3.65 -0.76 4.33
C ILE A 123 -2.57 -1.59 3.62
N LEU A 124 -1.39 -1.66 4.20
CA LEU A 124 -0.25 -2.35 3.61
C LEU A 124 -0.41 -3.86 3.62
N SER A 125 -1.01 -4.41 4.67
CA SER A 125 -1.39 -5.83 4.71
C SER A 125 -2.33 -6.22 3.55
N LYS A 126 -3.11 -5.27 3.02
CA LYS A 126 -4.00 -5.49 1.88
C LYS A 126 -3.30 -5.30 0.53
N PHE A 127 -2.19 -4.58 0.48
CA PHE A 127 -1.41 -4.35 -0.75
C PHE A 127 0.05 -4.81 -0.64
N PRO A 128 0.31 -6.09 -0.27
CA PRO A 128 1.67 -6.59 -0.12
C PRO A 128 2.38 -6.82 -1.47
N SER A 129 1.75 -6.60 -2.63
CA SER A 129 2.32 -7.00 -3.93
C SER A 129 2.39 -5.90 -4.98
N SER A 130 1.80 -4.72 -4.77
CA SER A 130 1.59 -3.74 -5.84
C SER A 130 2.83 -2.96 -6.28
N LEU A 131 3.99 -3.15 -5.61
CA LEU A 131 5.26 -2.49 -5.97
C LEU A 131 6.37 -3.47 -6.32
N ILE A 132 6.29 -4.71 -5.82
CA ILE A 132 7.31 -5.73 -6.00
C ILE A 132 6.73 -6.81 -6.90
N THR A 133 7.26 -6.83 -8.12
CA THR A 133 6.99 -7.88 -9.10
C THR A 133 8.06 -8.95 -9.04
N ALA A 134 7.79 -10.11 -9.63
CA ALA A 134 8.73 -11.23 -9.63
C ALA A 134 10.06 -10.97 -10.39
N LYS A 135 10.15 -9.84 -11.12
CA LYS A 135 11.37 -9.39 -11.82
C LYS A 135 12.31 -8.56 -10.94
N HIS A 136 11.91 -8.21 -9.72
CA HIS A 136 12.78 -7.48 -8.81
C HIS A 136 13.83 -8.40 -8.22
N ILE A 137 15.01 -7.82 -8.00
CA ILE A 137 16.16 -8.43 -7.34
C ILE A 137 16.18 -7.89 -5.90
N PRO A 138 15.90 -8.74 -4.89
CA PRO A 138 16.02 -8.35 -3.49
C PRO A 138 17.47 -8.46 -3.01
N GLU A 139 17.88 -7.51 -2.19
CA GLU A 139 19.21 -7.46 -1.56
C GLU A 139 19.08 -7.02 -0.10
N VAL A 140 19.69 -7.78 0.80
CA VAL A 140 19.76 -7.42 2.22
C VAL A 140 20.55 -6.13 2.40
N MET A 141 20.02 -5.18 3.17
CA MET A 141 20.71 -3.91 3.40
C MET A 141 21.98 -4.12 4.26
N PRO A 142 23.08 -3.41 3.97
CA PRO A 142 24.27 -3.43 4.82
C PRO A 142 23.94 -2.98 6.26
N GLY A 143 24.53 -3.65 7.24
CA GLY A 143 24.35 -3.29 8.66
C GLY A 143 23.06 -3.77 9.31
N VAL A 144 22.22 -4.55 8.60
CA VAL A 144 21.01 -5.16 9.17
C VAL A 144 21.34 -6.52 9.79
N ASP A 145 21.60 -6.54 11.09
CA ASP A 145 21.93 -7.79 11.81
C ASP A 145 20.71 -8.70 12.03
N THR A 146 19.51 -8.14 12.06
CA THR A 146 18.26 -8.91 12.23
C THR A 146 18.11 -10.01 11.19
N ILE A 147 18.43 -9.73 9.91
CA ILE A 147 18.34 -10.73 8.84
C ILE A 147 19.37 -11.84 9.04
N LYS A 148 20.58 -11.50 9.50
CA LYS A 148 21.61 -12.51 9.81
C LYS A 148 21.15 -13.43 10.94
N GLN A 149 20.60 -12.86 12.01
CA GLN A 149 20.06 -13.60 13.17
C GLN A 149 18.90 -14.53 12.76
N ILE A 150 18.03 -14.07 11.85
CA ILE A 150 16.96 -14.89 11.29
C ILE A 150 17.54 -16.10 10.53
N ILE A 151 18.51 -15.83 9.63
CA ILE A 151 19.13 -16.86 8.77
C ILE A 151 19.91 -17.90 9.60
N SER A 152 20.59 -17.47 10.67
CA SER A 152 21.33 -18.33 11.61
C SER A 152 20.43 -19.05 12.63
N ALA A 153 19.11 -18.80 12.60
CA ALA A 153 18.13 -19.34 13.53
C ALA A 153 18.38 -18.98 15.01
N GLU A 154 19.12 -17.89 15.26
CA GLU A 154 19.25 -17.29 16.60
C GLU A 154 17.92 -16.73 17.10
N VAL A 155 17.06 -16.28 16.17
CA VAL A 155 15.72 -15.80 16.45
C VAL A 155 14.66 -16.60 15.69
N ASN A 156 13.58 -16.94 16.40
CA ASN A 156 12.39 -17.59 15.83
C ASN A 156 11.20 -16.64 15.74
N THR A 157 11.34 -15.45 16.31
CA THR A 157 10.32 -14.41 16.33
C THR A 157 11.01 -13.07 16.15
N VAL A 158 10.46 -12.22 15.30
CA VAL A 158 10.97 -10.86 15.08
C VAL A 158 9.86 -9.83 15.18
N GLU A 159 10.19 -8.68 15.75
CA GLU A 159 9.25 -7.57 15.84
C GLU A 159 9.45 -6.64 14.64
N LEU A 160 8.43 -6.55 13.78
CA LEU A 160 8.44 -5.71 12.58
C LEU A 160 7.25 -4.76 12.67
N SER A 161 7.49 -3.45 12.57
CA SER A 161 6.43 -2.42 12.67
C SER A 161 5.52 -2.58 13.91
N GLY A 162 6.08 -3.02 15.05
CA GLY A 162 5.36 -3.22 16.32
C GLY A 162 4.52 -4.50 16.39
N VAL A 163 4.70 -5.43 15.46
CA VAL A 163 4.01 -6.71 15.41
C VAL A 163 5.02 -7.85 15.49
N SER A 164 4.69 -8.86 16.29
CA SER A 164 5.51 -10.06 16.48
C SER A 164 5.25 -11.09 15.36
N TYR A 165 6.27 -11.39 14.56
CA TYR A 165 6.20 -12.33 13.44
C TYR A 165 6.98 -13.60 13.75
N VAL A 166 6.33 -14.76 13.58
CA VAL A 166 6.98 -16.07 13.69
C VAL A 166 7.77 -16.37 12.42
N VAL A 167 9.03 -16.74 12.57
CA VAL A 167 9.92 -17.09 11.48
C VAL A 167 9.84 -18.59 11.20
N ALA A 168 9.12 -18.96 10.13
CA ALA A 168 9.14 -20.30 9.55
C ALA A 168 10.44 -20.60 8.79
N ASP A 169 10.73 -21.88 8.60
CA ASP A 169 11.93 -22.32 7.87
C ASP A 169 11.94 -21.88 6.40
N GLU A 170 10.76 -21.80 5.77
CA GLU A 170 10.60 -21.25 4.43
C GLU A 170 11.14 -19.82 4.34
N HIS A 171 10.88 -18.97 5.34
CA HIS A 171 11.41 -17.60 5.35
C HIS A 171 12.94 -17.59 5.35
N ARG A 172 13.58 -18.49 6.11
CA ARG A 172 15.05 -18.61 6.17
C ARG A 172 15.62 -19.06 4.83
N VAL A 173 14.95 -20.00 4.17
CA VAL A 173 15.35 -20.48 2.84
C VAL A 173 15.31 -19.33 1.82
N ILE A 174 14.23 -18.55 1.79
CA ILE A 174 14.09 -17.40 0.88
C ILE A 174 15.16 -16.35 1.16
N LEU A 175 15.35 -15.96 2.44
CA LEU A 175 16.30 -14.93 2.85
C LEU A 175 17.74 -15.24 2.43
N ARG A 176 18.15 -16.51 2.44
CA ARG A 176 19.48 -16.93 1.97
C ARG A 176 19.73 -16.69 0.49
N GLN A 177 18.67 -16.53 -0.31
CA GLN A 177 18.78 -16.29 -1.75
C GLN A 177 18.73 -14.79 -2.11
N MET A 178 18.54 -13.89 -1.14
CA MET A 178 18.47 -12.42 -1.37
C MET A 178 19.87 -11.79 -1.46
N ASP A 179 20.65 -12.27 -2.41
CA ASP A 179 22.06 -11.93 -2.62
C ASP A 179 22.30 -10.71 -3.51
N GLY A 180 21.23 -10.05 -3.98
CA GLY A 180 21.33 -8.95 -4.94
C GLY A 180 21.65 -9.41 -6.38
N GLN A 181 21.53 -10.70 -6.69
CA GLN A 181 21.79 -11.19 -8.05
C GLN A 181 20.55 -11.79 -8.69
N ARG A 182 19.75 -12.50 -7.89
CA ARG A 182 18.59 -13.25 -8.36
C ARG A 182 17.31 -12.44 -8.34
N THR A 183 16.50 -12.58 -9.37
CA THR A 183 15.12 -12.06 -9.33
C THR A 183 14.25 -12.95 -8.44
N ILE A 184 13.11 -12.44 -7.98
CA ILE A 184 12.13 -13.24 -7.22
C ILE A 184 11.68 -14.48 -8.01
N ASP A 185 11.51 -14.40 -9.34
CA ASP A 185 11.26 -15.59 -10.17
C ASP A 185 12.38 -16.65 -10.04
N GLU A 186 13.65 -16.25 -10.14
CA GLU A 186 14.79 -17.15 -10.01
C GLU A 186 14.89 -17.74 -8.59
N ILE A 187 14.52 -16.96 -7.57
CA ILE A 187 14.43 -17.45 -6.18
C ILE A 187 13.28 -18.46 -6.04
N ALA A 188 12.12 -18.20 -6.66
CA ALA A 188 10.97 -19.10 -6.64
C ALA A 188 11.31 -20.45 -7.27
N GLU A 189 11.97 -20.45 -8.42
CA GLU A 189 12.44 -21.67 -9.09
C GLU A 189 13.46 -22.42 -8.24
N ALA A 190 14.45 -21.72 -7.67
CA ALA A 190 15.52 -22.35 -6.89
C ALA A 190 15.06 -22.93 -5.55
N THR A 191 13.96 -22.41 -4.98
CA THR A 191 13.46 -22.82 -3.67
C THR A 191 12.20 -23.69 -3.74
N GLU A 192 11.61 -23.85 -4.93
CA GLU A 192 10.29 -24.44 -5.14
C GLU A 192 9.15 -23.75 -4.35
N ILE A 193 9.39 -22.52 -3.88
CA ILE A 193 8.40 -21.71 -3.17
C ILE A 193 7.67 -20.82 -4.18
N PRO A 194 6.32 -20.73 -4.16
CA PRO A 194 5.59 -19.87 -5.08
C PRO A 194 6.05 -18.41 -5.00
N ALA A 195 6.30 -17.79 -6.17
CA ALA A 195 6.74 -16.39 -6.26
C ALA A 195 5.83 -15.42 -5.49
N LYS A 196 4.53 -15.71 -5.37
CA LYS A 196 3.59 -14.96 -4.54
C LYS A 196 4.02 -14.88 -3.07
N ASN A 197 4.40 -16.01 -2.47
CA ASN A 197 4.82 -16.06 -1.06
C ASN A 197 6.14 -15.30 -0.85
N ILE A 198 7.04 -15.39 -1.84
CA ILE A 198 8.30 -14.63 -1.83
C ILE A 198 8.03 -13.13 -1.92
N ILE A 199 7.13 -12.70 -2.81
CA ILE A 199 6.72 -11.29 -2.94
C ILE A 199 6.14 -10.77 -1.62
N GLU A 200 5.28 -11.54 -0.95
CA GLU A 200 4.72 -11.16 0.35
C GLU A 200 5.81 -10.93 1.40
N LEU A 201 6.79 -11.84 1.50
CA LEU A 201 7.93 -11.69 2.41
C LEU A 201 8.81 -10.49 2.01
N VAL A 202 9.19 -10.36 0.74
CA VAL A 202 10.04 -9.27 0.25
C VAL A 202 9.39 -7.92 0.55
N SER A 203 8.08 -7.80 0.34
CA SER A 203 7.37 -6.55 0.63
C SER A 203 7.34 -6.19 2.11
N LEU A 204 7.15 -7.18 2.99
CA LEU A 204 7.25 -6.97 4.44
C LEU A 204 8.64 -6.46 4.83
N LEU A 205 9.70 -7.03 4.25
CA LEU A 205 11.08 -6.68 4.58
C LEU A 205 11.50 -5.32 4.01
N VAL A 206 11.07 -4.97 2.79
CA VAL A 206 11.28 -3.63 2.21
C VAL A 206 10.60 -2.58 3.07
N TRP A 207 9.36 -2.83 3.50
CA TRP A 207 8.62 -1.90 4.35
C TRP A 207 9.33 -1.57 5.66
N ASN A 208 10.05 -2.55 6.22
CA ASN A 208 10.79 -2.40 7.47
C ASN A 208 12.25 -1.97 7.26
N ASN A 209 12.62 -1.52 6.06
CA ASN A 209 13.99 -1.11 5.70
C ASN A 209 15.05 -2.19 5.99
N LEU A 210 14.69 -3.46 5.85
CA LEU A 210 15.62 -4.58 6.07
C LEU A 210 16.31 -5.02 4.79
N ILE A 211 15.62 -4.84 3.66
CA ILE A 211 16.13 -5.15 2.33
C ILE A 211 15.78 -4.00 1.37
N ARG A 212 16.49 -3.95 0.24
CA ARG A 212 16.17 -3.11 -0.90
C ARG A 212 15.87 -3.98 -2.12
N VAL A 213 15.19 -3.41 -3.10
CA VAL A 213 14.88 -4.09 -4.37
C VAL A 213 15.27 -3.21 -5.55
N TYR A 214 15.71 -3.83 -6.64
CA TYR A 214 15.99 -3.16 -7.92
C TYR A 214 15.66 -4.07 -9.09
N ILE A 215 15.80 -3.56 -10.33
CA ILE A 215 15.57 -4.31 -11.57
C ILE A 215 16.90 -4.38 -12.31
N ARG A 216 17.20 -5.54 -12.93
CA ARG A 216 18.40 -5.68 -13.78
C ARG A 216 18.30 -4.69 -14.95
N PRO A 217 19.28 -3.81 -15.18
CA PRO A 217 19.26 -2.91 -16.35
C PRO A 217 19.29 -3.76 -17.62
N VAL A 218 18.37 -3.50 -18.55
CA VAL A 218 18.47 -4.07 -19.91
C VAL A 218 19.57 -3.29 -20.61
N ILE A 219 20.76 -3.86 -20.66
CA ILE A 219 21.84 -3.32 -21.49
C ILE A 219 21.49 -3.72 -22.92
N HIS A 220 21.00 -2.78 -23.72
CA HIS A 220 20.96 -2.97 -25.16
C HIS A 220 22.40 -2.96 -25.65
N GLU A 221 22.92 -4.13 -26.04
CA GLU A 221 24.15 -4.19 -26.83
C GLU A 221 23.93 -3.34 -28.09
N THR A 222 24.81 -2.36 -28.28
CA THR A 222 24.81 -1.41 -29.39
C THR A 222 25.71 -1.91 -30.51
#